data_AF-A0A2V9SR27-F1
#
_entry.id   AF-A0A2V9SR27-F1
#
_cell.length_a   1.000
_cell.length_b   1.000
_cell.length_c   1.000
_cell.angle_alpha   90.00
_cell.angle_beta   90.00
_cell.angle_gamma   90.00
#
_symmetry.space_group_name_H-M   'P 1'
#
loop_
_entity.id
_entity.type
_entity.pdbx_description
1 polymer ?
#
loop_
_entity_poly.entity_id
_entity_poly.type
_entity_poly.pdbx_seq_one_letter_code
_entity_poly.pdbx_strand_id
1 'polypeptide(L)'
;MSKRRWTILLISVIAAAALGLAGRVIVPPLYFAYTMHRQMDDKERQLLYRINHKVFASELRNFANAHRWSFPHESDGFDYFRATDPNVPPDLRALDPSVIRVFNDRIEFECGGAFLSFGIVVFREGLRGSGTKELGDGIWFYAEDGTVPNP
;
A
#
# COMPACT_ATOMS: atom_id res chain seq x y z
N MET A 1 4.11 61.07 -12.41
CA MET A 1 4.69 59.70 -12.53
C MET A 1 4.73 59.30 -14.00
N SER A 2 5.84 58.76 -14.51
CA SER A 2 5.94 58.39 -15.94
C SER A 2 5.17 57.11 -16.25
N LYS A 3 4.62 56.98 -17.47
CA LYS A 3 3.91 55.78 -17.94
C LYS A 3 4.71 54.48 -17.70
N ARG A 4 6.03 54.55 -17.86
CA ARG A 4 6.97 53.44 -17.61
C ARG A 4 6.91 52.88 -16.19
N ARG A 5 6.73 53.74 -15.17
CA ARG A 5 6.61 53.29 -13.76
C ARG A 5 5.31 52.54 -13.51
N TRP A 6 4.21 52.98 -14.12
CA TRP A 6 2.91 52.31 -14.03
C TRP A 6 2.93 50.95 -14.72
N THR A 7 3.55 50.84 -15.90
CA THR A 7 3.68 49.56 -16.61
C THR A 7 4.48 48.54 -15.80
N ILE A 8 5.59 48.96 -15.19
CA ILE A 8 6.42 48.07 -14.35
C ILE A 8 5.62 47.58 -13.13
N LEU A 9 4.91 48.47 -12.43
CA LEU A 9 4.07 48.10 -11.28
C LEU A 9 2.99 47.09 -11.67
N LEU A 10 2.33 47.30 -12.81
CA LEU A 10 1.25 46.43 -13.28
C LEU A 10 1.78 45.03 -13.65
N ILE A 11 2.94 44.95 -14.30
CA ILE A 11 3.62 43.67 -14.60
C ILE A 11 4.01 42.96 -13.29
N SER A 12 4.58 43.67 -12.32
CA SER A 12 4.96 43.08 -11.03
C SER A 12 3.75 42.52 -10.26
N VAL A 13 2.62 43.23 -10.26
CA VAL A 13 1.38 42.74 -9.63
C VAL A 13 0.85 41.49 -10.33
N ILE A 14 0.83 41.48 -11.67
CA ILE A 14 0.39 40.30 -12.45
C ILE A 14 1.31 39.10 -12.18
N ALA A 15 2.64 39.32 -12.18
CA ALA A 15 3.60 38.26 -11.89
C ALA A 15 3.44 37.70 -10.47
N ALA A 16 3.25 38.57 -9.46
CA ALA A 16 2.99 38.14 -8.10
C ALA A 16 1.67 37.37 -7.96
N ALA A 17 0.61 37.82 -8.64
CA ALA A 17 -0.67 37.13 -8.66
C ALA A 17 -0.57 35.75 -9.34
N ALA A 18 0.15 35.66 -10.46
CA ALA A 18 0.39 34.42 -11.18
C ALA A 18 1.19 33.41 -10.34
N LEU A 19 2.25 33.86 -9.66
CA LEU A 19 3.02 33.03 -8.73
C LEU A 19 2.17 32.58 -7.53
N GLY A 20 1.36 33.47 -6.96
CA GLY A 20 0.43 33.13 -5.89
C GLY A 20 -0.62 32.10 -6.29
N LEU A 21 -1.15 32.21 -7.52
CA LEU A 21 -2.10 31.24 -8.07
C LEU A 21 -1.43 29.90 -8.38
N ALA A 22 -0.25 29.92 -9.00
CA ALA A 22 0.54 28.72 -9.27
C ALA A 22 0.89 27.99 -7.97
N GLY A 23 1.28 28.73 -6.92
CA GLY A 23 1.51 28.17 -5.59
C GLY A 23 0.27 27.48 -5.03
N ARG A 24 -0.91 28.08 -5.14
CA ARG A 24 -2.17 27.47 -4.68
C ARG A 24 -2.62 26.26 -5.49
N VAL A 25 -2.26 26.16 -6.77
CA VAL A 25 -2.70 25.05 -7.63
C VAL A 25 -1.69 23.90 -7.62
N ILE A 26 -0.39 24.20 -7.55
CA ILE A 26 0.68 23.19 -7.68
C ILE A 26 1.11 22.63 -6.32
N VAL A 27 1.18 23.46 -5.27
CA VAL A 27 1.68 23.01 -3.96
C VAL A 27 0.77 21.95 -3.33
N PRO A 28 -0.58 22.09 -3.31
CA PRO A 28 -1.44 21.07 -2.71
C PRO A 28 -1.32 19.67 -3.32
N PRO A 29 -1.34 19.45 -4.65
CA PRO A 29 -1.18 18.12 -5.21
C PRO A 29 0.22 17.54 -4.98
N LEU A 30 1.27 18.36 -5.02
CA LEU A 30 2.63 17.89 -4.69
C LEU A 30 2.76 17.50 -3.21
N TYR A 31 2.20 18.31 -2.31
CA TYR A 31 2.17 18.01 -0.89
C TYR A 31 1.37 16.74 -0.60
N PHE A 32 0.20 16.59 -1.22
CA PHE A 32 -0.62 15.40 -1.13
C PHE A 32 0.13 14.15 -1.61
N ALA A 33 0.77 14.21 -2.78
CA ALA A 33 1.59 13.12 -3.31
C ALA A 33 2.74 12.76 -2.36
N TYR A 34 3.45 13.76 -1.82
CA TYR A 34 4.51 13.55 -0.84
C TYR A 34 4.00 12.87 0.45
N THR A 35 2.87 13.33 0.99
CA THR A 35 2.30 12.75 2.21
C THR A 35 1.82 11.31 2.00
N MET A 36 1.21 11.02 0.85
CA MET A 36 0.78 9.67 0.48
C MET A 36 1.99 8.74 0.36
N HIS A 37 3.01 9.15 -0.38
CA HIS A 37 4.23 8.35 -0.54
C HIS A 37 4.88 8.03 0.81
N ARG A 38 5.02 9.03 1.68
CA ARG A 38 5.57 8.82 3.02
C ARG A 38 4.75 7.85 3.87
N GLN A 39 3.42 7.94 3.83
CA GLN A 39 2.55 6.99 4.54
C GLN A 39 2.70 5.56 4.02
N MET A 40 2.88 5.41 2.71
CA MET A 40 3.09 4.11 2.08
C MET A 40 4.45 3.53 2.48
N ASP A 41 5.52 4.30 2.41
CA ASP A 41 6.86 3.89 2.86
C ASP A 41 6.85 3.44 4.33
N ASP A 42 6.18 4.21 5.21
CA ASP A 42 6.12 3.89 6.63
C ASP A 42 5.35 2.59 6.88
N LYS A 43 4.27 2.33 6.11
CA LYS A 43 3.48 1.10 6.20
C LYS A 43 4.22 -0.10 5.60
N GLU A 44 4.97 0.10 4.54
CA GLU A 44 5.84 -0.91 3.94
C GLU A 44 6.94 -1.34 4.91
N ARG A 45 7.63 -0.36 5.54
CA ARG A 45 8.62 -0.66 6.60
C ARG A 45 7.98 -1.33 7.81
N GLN A 46 6.76 -0.95 8.18
CA GLN A 46 6.03 -1.61 9.27
C GLN A 46 5.84 -3.10 8.96
N LEU A 47 5.36 -3.45 7.77
CA LEU A 47 5.18 -4.84 7.34
C LEU A 47 6.50 -5.59 7.19
N LEU A 48 7.57 -4.92 6.74
CA LEU A 48 8.87 -5.57 6.52
C LEU A 48 9.66 -5.81 7.79
N TYR A 49 9.60 -4.90 8.76
CA TYR A 49 10.59 -4.86 9.83
C TYR A 49 10.00 -4.83 11.25
N ARG A 50 8.72 -4.50 11.40
CA ARG A 50 8.12 -4.26 12.73
C ARG A 50 7.11 -5.31 13.16
N ILE A 51 6.72 -6.21 12.26
CA ILE A 51 5.82 -7.32 12.58
C ILE A 51 6.61 -8.62 12.75
N ASN A 52 6.12 -9.50 13.63
CA ASN A 52 6.62 -10.86 13.71
C ASN A 52 6.00 -11.68 12.58
N HIS A 53 6.75 -11.89 11.50
CA HIS A 53 6.24 -12.56 10.29
C HIS A 53 5.75 -13.98 10.55
N LYS A 54 6.33 -14.70 11.52
CA LYS A 54 5.90 -16.07 11.84
C LYS A 54 4.50 -16.08 12.47
N VAL A 55 4.27 -15.19 13.44
CA VAL A 55 2.96 -15.04 14.08
C VAL A 55 1.94 -14.53 13.06
N PHE A 56 2.30 -13.50 12.30
CA PHE A 56 1.44 -12.93 11.28
C PHE A 56 1.04 -13.94 10.20
N ALA A 57 2.00 -14.76 9.74
CA ALA A 57 1.72 -15.82 8.79
C ALA A 57 0.79 -16.89 9.37
N SER A 58 0.95 -17.25 10.66
CA SER A 58 0.02 -18.17 11.33
C SER A 58 -1.40 -17.63 11.32
N GLU A 59 -1.60 -16.35 11.64
CA GLU A 59 -2.92 -15.71 11.60
C GLU A 59 -3.53 -15.71 10.20
N LEU A 60 -2.73 -15.38 9.18
CA LEU A 60 -3.17 -15.41 7.79
C LEU A 60 -3.55 -16.84 7.33
N ARG A 61 -2.78 -17.85 7.71
CA ARG A 61 -3.09 -19.26 7.42
C ARG A 61 -4.37 -19.71 8.12
N ASN A 62 -4.58 -19.30 9.38
CA ASN A 62 -5.81 -19.58 10.12
C ASN A 62 -7.02 -18.94 9.43
N PHE A 63 -6.89 -17.67 9.03
CA PHE A 63 -7.92 -16.96 8.27
C PHE A 63 -8.22 -17.67 6.95
N ALA A 64 -7.19 -18.06 6.19
CA ALA A 64 -7.34 -18.79 4.94
C ALA A 64 -8.04 -20.15 5.13
N ASN A 65 -7.70 -20.91 6.18
CA ASN A 65 -8.36 -22.17 6.55
C ASN A 65 -9.84 -21.98 6.86
N ALA A 66 -10.20 -20.93 7.60
CA ALA A 66 -11.60 -20.63 7.92
C ALA A 66 -12.46 -20.30 6.69
N HIS A 67 -11.85 -20.00 5.54
CA HIS A 67 -12.54 -19.60 4.32
C HIS A 67 -12.27 -20.63 3.21
N ARG A 68 -11.24 -20.42 2.40
CA ARG A 68 -11.01 -21.19 1.18
C ARG A 68 -10.22 -22.47 1.38
N TRP A 69 -9.26 -22.50 2.31
CA TRP A 69 -8.30 -23.59 2.34
C TRP A 69 -8.86 -24.92 2.83
N SER A 70 -9.88 -24.88 3.70
CA SER A 70 -10.63 -26.06 4.12
C SER A 70 -11.74 -26.45 3.15
N PHE A 71 -12.15 -25.55 2.26
CA PHE A 71 -13.17 -25.79 1.23
C PHE A 71 -12.66 -25.30 -0.15
N PRO A 72 -11.64 -25.96 -0.72
CA PRO A 72 -11.03 -25.48 -1.96
C PRO A 72 -12.07 -25.46 -3.07
N HIS A 73 -12.23 -24.32 -3.74
CA HIS A 73 -13.07 -24.25 -4.93
C HIS A 73 -12.34 -24.85 -6.13
N GLU A 74 -13.09 -25.50 -7.02
CA GLU A 74 -12.58 -26.04 -8.29
C GLU A 74 -12.10 -24.95 -9.25
N SER A 75 -12.50 -23.68 -9.05
CA SER A 75 -12.07 -22.56 -9.88
C SER A 75 -10.74 -21.97 -9.39
N ASP A 76 -9.92 -21.49 -10.33
CA ASP A 76 -8.64 -20.79 -10.06
C ASP A 76 -8.82 -19.37 -9.47
N GLY A 77 -10.01 -19.05 -8.96
CA GLY A 77 -10.31 -17.76 -8.36
C GLY A 77 -9.71 -17.57 -6.97
N PHE A 78 -10.10 -16.46 -6.34
CA PHE A 78 -9.76 -16.14 -4.96
C PHE A 78 -10.98 -15.56 -4.23
N ASP A 79 -11.00 -15.75 -2.92
CA ASP A 79 -11.96 -15.08 -2.05
C ASP A 79 -11.41 -13.70 -1.72
N TYR A 80 -12.24 -12.67 -1.77
CA TYR A 80 -11.83 -11.26 -1.68
C TYR A 80 -12.43 -10.61 -0.43
N PHE A 81 -11.58 -10.02 0.40
CA PHE A 81 -11.97 -9.33 1.63
C PHE A 81 -11.36 -7.93 1.70
N ARG A 82 -12.14 -6.96 2.17
CA ARG A 82 -11.66 -5.59 2.46
C ARG A 82 -11.41 -5.44 3.97
N ALA A 83 -10.61 -4.46 4.38
CA ALA A 83 -10.45 -4.14 5.80
C ALA A 83 -11.78 -3.82 6.52
N THR A 84 -12.80 -3.34 5.81
CA THR A 84 -14.12 -3.06 6.39
C THR A 84 -15.03 -4.29 6.49
N ASP A 85 -14.61 -5.44 5.97
CA ASP A 85 -15.40 -6.66 6.02
C ASP A 85 -15.45 -7.19 7.46
N PRO A 86 -16.65 -7.45 8.02
CA PRO A 86 -16.79 -7.94 9.39
C PRO A 86 -16.17 -9.32 9.61
N ASN A 87 -15.96 -10.12 8.57
CA ASN A 87 -15.35 -11.43 8.67
C ASN A 87 -13.83 -11.35 8.85
N VAL A 88 -13.20 -10.21 8.56
CA VAL A 88 -11.76 -10.03 8.77
C VAL A 88 -11.49 -9.82 10.28
N PRO A 89 -10.61 -10.63 10.91
CA PRO A 89 -10.26 -10.48 12.32
C PRO A 89 -9.81 -9.05 12.67
N PRO A 90 -10.15 -8.53 13.86
CA PRO A 90 -9.76 -7.18 14.29
C PRO A 90 -8.26 -6.89 14.13
N ASP A 91 -7.40 -7.86 14.41
CA ASP A 91 -5.94 -7.70 14.33
C ASP A 91 -5.46 -7.52 12.89
N LEU A 92 -6.04 -8.27 11.95
CA LEU A 92 -5.76 -8.08 10.52
C LEU A 92 -6.34 -6.76 10.01
N ARG A 93 -7.52 -6.34 10.50
CA ARG A 93 -8.12 -5.03 10.18
C ARG A 93 -7.31 -3.87 10.72
N ALA A 94 -6.69 -4.00 11.89
CA ALA A 94 -5.89 -2.94 12.51
C ALA A 94 -4.65 -2.55 11.70
N LEU A 95 -4.17 -3.45 10.84
CA LEU A 95 -3.09 -3.18 9.88
C LEU A 95 -3.60 -2.50 8.59
N ASP A 96 -4.91 -2.29 8.47
CA ASP A 96 -5.58 -1.54 7.42
C ASP A 96 -5.21 -2.04 5.99
N PRO A 97 -5.44 -3.33 5.67
CA PRO A 97 -5.18 -3.84 4.32
C PRO A 97 -6.10 -3.18 3.29
N SER A 98 -5.56 -2.92 2.11
CA SER A 98 -6.36 -2.55 0.95
C SER A 98 -7.24 -3.72 0.53
N VAL A 99 -6.67 -4.93 0.55
CA VAL A 99 -7.37 -6.18 0.27
C VAL A 99 -6.65 -7.38 0.89
N ILE A 100 -7.43 -8.38 1.27
CA ILE A 100 -6.94 -9.73 1.52
C ILE A 100 -7.53 -10.66 0.46
N ARG A 101 -6.68 -11.41 -0.25
CA ARG A 101 -7.10 -12.40 -1.25
C ARG A 101 -6.70 -13.79 -0.79
N VAL A 102 -7.65 -14.73 -0.74
CA VAL A 102 -7.37 -16.12 -0.39
C VAL A 102 -7.47 -16.98 -1.64
N PHE A 103 -6.35 -17.53 -2.07
CA PHE A 103 -6.25 -18.49 -3.18
C PHE A 103 -6.24 -19.93 -2.64
N ASN A 104 -6.23 -20.91 -3.52
CA ASN A 104 -6.14 -22.32 -3.12
C ASN A 104 -4.80 -22.67 -2.45
N ASP A 105 -3.71 -22.01 -2.84
CA ASP A 105 -2.33 -22.31 -2.46
C ASP A 105 -1.68 -21.25 -1.55
N ARG A 106 -2.19 -20.03 -1.57
CA ARG A 106 -1.65 -18.88 -0.84
C ARG A 106 -2.73 -17.92 -0.37
N ILE A 107 -2.34 -17.01 0.52
CA ILE A 107 -3.11 -15.85 0.93
C ILE A 107 -2.25 -14.60 0.74
N GLU A 108 -2.83 -13.57 0.14
CA GLU A 108 -2.19 -12.27 -0.08
C GLU A 108 -2.83 -11.25 0.85
N PHE A 109 -2.00 -10.58 1.64
CA PHE A 109 -2.36 -9.42 2.44
C PHE A 109 -1.74 -8.18 1.77
N GLU A 110 -2.56 -7.40 1.08
CA GLU A 110 -2.14 -6.26 0.26
C GLU A 110 -2.40 -4.94 0.98
N CYS A 111 -1.41 -4.05 0.91
CA CYS A 111 -1.48 -2.65 1.27
C CYS A 111 -1.16 -1.78 0.05
N GLY A 112 -1.52 -0.51 0.16
CA GLY A 112 -1.27 0.49 -0.88
C GLY A 112 -2.48 0.70 -1.79
N GLY A 113 -2.25 0.88 -3.08
CA GLY A 113 -3.33 1.22 -4.01
C GLY A 113 -3.01 0.86 -5.45
N ALA A 114 -3.85 1.34 -6.38
CA ALA A 114 -3.83 0.95 -7.80
C ALA A 114 -2.52 1.21 -8.57
N PHE A 115 -1.57 1.93 -7.98
CA PHE A 115 -0.30 2.30 -8.63
C PHE A 115 0.95 1.87 -7.84
N LEU A 116 0.78 1.44 -6.59
CA LEU A 116 1.84 1.07 -5.67
C LEU A 116 1.26 0.03 -4.71
N SER A 117 1.14 -1.21 -5.18
CA SER A 117 0.71 -2.33 -4.35
C SER A 117 1.92 -3.04 -3.74
N PHE A 118 1.83 -3.36 -2.45
CA PHE A 118 2.82 -4.13 -1.74
C PHE A 118 2.15 -4.92 -0.63
N GLY A 119 2.81 -5.92 -0.07
CA GLY A 119 2.18 -6.71 0.97
C GLY A 119 2.94 -7.96 1.34
N ILE A 120 2.23 -8.85 2.02
CA ILE A 120 2.75 -10.14 2.46
C ILE A 120 1.95 -11.25 1.77
N VAL A 121 2.65 -12.15 1.11
CA VAL A 121 2.10 -13.40 0.61
C VAL A 121 2.53 -14.54 1.53
N VAL A 122 1.56 -15.35 1.94
CA VAL A 122 1.80 -16.54 2.73
C VAL A 122 1.26 -17.75 2.00
N PHE A 123 2.15 -18.69 1.71
CA PHE A 123 1.81 -19.94 1.08
C PHE A 123 1.41 -20.98 2.14
N ARG A 124 0.64 -21.99 1.72
CA ARG A 124 0.43 -23.20 2.53
C ARG A 124 1.77 -23.82 2.92
N GLU A 125 1.79 -24.49 4.06
CA GLU A 125 3.00 -25.15 4.54
C GLU A 125 3.50 -26.20 3.52
N GLY A 126 4.83 -26.23 3.31
CA GLY A 126 5.48 -27.10 2.35
C GLY A 126 5.45 -26.61 0.89
N LEU A 127 4.71 -25.55 0.58
CA LEU A 127 4.77 -24.92 -0.75
C LEU A 127 5.88 -23.89 -0.81
N ARG A 128 6.69 -23.95 -1.88
CA ARG A 128 7.67 -22.92 -2.17
C ARG A 128 6.95 -21.69 -2.70
N GLY A 129 7.15 -20.57 -2.03
CA GLY A 129 6.58 -19.28 -2.43
C GLY A 129 7.45 -18.49 -3.40
N SER A 130 6.96 -17.31 -3.74
CA SER A 130 7.69 -16.30 -4.50
C SER A 130 7.23 -14.89 -4.09
N GLY A 131 8.10 -13.91 -4.35
CA GLY A 131 7.87 -12.50 -4.06
C GLY A 131 9.17 -11.70 -4.23
N THR A 132 9.16 -10.46 -3.77
CA THR A 132 10.31 -9.55 -3.83
C THR A 132 11.37 -9.91 -2.79
N LYS A 133 10.96 -10.29 -1.57
CA LYS A 133 11.88 -10.67 -0.49
C LYS A 133 11.32 -11.80 0.36
N GLU A 134 12.12 -12.84 0.55
CA GLU A 134 11.80 -13.94 1.46
C GLU A 134 11.93 -13.47 2.91
N LEU A 135 10.90 -13.72 3.71
CA LEU A 135 10.85 -13.36 5.13
C LEU A 135 10.88 -14.60 6.04
N GLY A 136 10.63 -15.78 5.46
CA GLY A 136 10.63 -17.08 6.14
C GLY A 136 10.01 -18.14 5.24
N ASP A 137 9.91 -19.37 5.77
CA ASP A 137 9.40 -20.51 5.01
C ASP A 137 7.95 -20.30 4.54
N GLY A 138 7.80 -20.16 3.22
CA GLY A 138 6.53 -19.86 2.57
C GLY A 138 5.99 -18.44 2.86
N ILE A 139 6.82 -17.52 3.36
CA ILE A 139 6.43 -16.14 3.71
C ILE A 139 7.25 -15.16 2.87
N TRP A 140 6.57 -14.35 2.07
CA TRP A 140 7.20 -13.44 1.12
C TRP A 140 6.61 -12.06 1.26
N PHE A 141 7.49 -11.06 1.26
CA PHE A 141 7.11 -9.71 0.94
C PHE A 141 7.07 -9.54 -0.58
N TYR A 142 6.06 -8.84 -1.08
CA TYR A 142 6.01 -8.40 -2.48
C TYR A 142 5.80 -6.89 -2.55
N ALA A 143 6.42 -6.28 -3.55
CA ALA A 143 6.19 -4.91 -3.97
C ALA A 143 6.12 -4.90 -5.49
N GLU A 144 5.12 -4.20 -6.03
CA GLU A 144 4.86 -4.11 -7.47
C GLU A 144 6.02 -3.47 -8.24
N ASP A 145 6.74 -2.54 -7.61
CA ASP A 145 7.94 -1.90 -8.18
C ASP A 145 9.21 -2.75 -8.04
N GLY A 146 9.13 -3.92 -7.40
CA GLY A 146 10.24 -4.84 -7.18
C GLY A 146 11.29 -4.33 -6.18
N THR A 147 11.02 -3.25 -5.46
CA THR A 147 11.97 -2.66 -4.52
C THR A 147 11.78 -3.18 -3.09
N VAL A 148 12.79 -2.99 -2.25
CA VAL A 148 12.72 -3.27 -0.82
C VAL A 148 13.29 -2.05 -0.09
N PRO A 149 12.50 -1.33 0.72
CA PRO A 149 12.98 -0.18 1.45
C PRO A 149 13.96 -0.62 2.55
N ASN A 150 14.90 0.27 2.87
CA ASN A 150 15.76 0.09 4.03
C ASN A 150 14.96 0.21 5.35
N PRO A 151 15.43 -0.44 6.44
CA PRO A 151 14.78 -0.42 7.76
C PRO A 151 14.51 0.98 8.34
#